data_AF-A0A2T4X7R1-F1
#
_entry.id   AF-A0A2T4X7R1-F1
#
_cell.length_a   1.000
_cell.length_b   1.000
_cell.length_c   1.000
_cell.angle_alpha   90.00
_cell.angle_beta   90.00
_cell.angle_gamma   90.00
#
_symmetry.space_group_name_H-M   'P 1'
#
loop_
_entity.id
_entity.type
_entity.pdbx_description
1 polymer ?
#
loop_
_entity_poly.entity_id
_entity_poly.type
_entity_poly.pdbx_seq_one_letter_code
_entity_poly.pdbx_strand_id
1 'polypeptide(L)'
;MKNFFVLLLAIFGLLSCGNNAKPTTSNPPQRPAVSNNLSIFSYRYLIQDQQLMGTYQARANKVVDVYLKSGPEIVAMAQKGQLFGDLVILDDLYQAHLLKKAGVLQPFNAGTFGDYVPAEYIDNEGYWAGLTRWSMSFVYNRERADILQMRNYAGILDPRYKGRVAVAHPDSSGLVSMIAGMIAAHGEEPARIYLESLQKNLMGPPAGTDWGAISAVVTGQADVALVNGSQFLRYRNSGNPELFKSLSALDVEIPVDAKRDNYYNISPICMLANAPQRSYAIAMVEFLTVQDNQNFFSAAAMEYPVNVFSEVTEFLNDAYNVAQGNISAEMTENQLDTARELIRRVWGL
;
A
#
# COMPACT_ATOMS: atom_id res chain seq x y z
N MET A 1 -51.38 -54.09 -56.11
CA MET A 1 -51.97 -53.30 -55.01
C MET A 1 -50.87 -52.99 -54.00
N LYS A 2 -50.73 -51.70 -53.65
CA LYS A 2 -49.67 -51.06 -52.84
C LYS A 2 -48.37 -50.69 -53.58
N ASN A 3 -48.53 -49.61 -54.35
CA ASN A 3 -47.63 -48.48 -54.63
C ASN A 3 -46.78 -48.07 -53.39
N PHE A 4 -45.60 -47.43 -53.43
CA PHE A 4 -44.88 -46.67 -54.46
C PHE A 4 -43.45 -46.35 -53.93
N PHE A 5 -42.49 -46.20 -54.85
CA PHE A 5 -41.29 -45.35 -54.80
C PHE A 5 -40.15 -45.62 -53.79
N VAL A 6 -39.10 -46.26 -54.31
CA VAL A 6 -37.71 -46.12 -53.84
C VAL A 6 -37.10 -44.94 -54.59
N LEU A 7 -36.81 -43.84 -53.89
CA LEU A 7 -36.12 -42.69 -54.45
C LEU A 7 -34.62 -42.81 -54.13
N LEU A 8 -33.83 -43.14 -55.15
CA LEU A 8 -32.39 -42.95 -55.18
C LEU A 8 -32.11 -41.44 -55.23
N LEU A 9 -31.43 -40.89 -54.23
CA LEU A 9 -30.85 -39.55 -54.32
C LEU A 9 -29.37 -39.63 -53.98
N ALA A 10 -28.56 -39.59 -55.04
CA ALA A 10 -27.13 -39.38 -54.96
C ALA A 10 -26.87 -37.96 -54.43
N ILE A 11 -26.18 -37.85 -53.29
CA ILE A 11 -25.64 -36.58 -52.82
C ILE A 11 -24.12 -36.71 -52.85
N PHE A 12 -23.53 -35.92 -53.73
CA PHE A 12 -22.11 -35.63 -53.88
C PHE A 12 -21.50 -35.16 -52.55
N GLY A 13 -20.29 -35.64 -52.28
CA GLY A 13 -19.52 -35.24 -51.12
C GLY A 13 -19.11 -33.77 -51.15
N LEU A 14 -19.28 -33.11 -50.00
CA LEU A 14 -18.47 -31.99 -49.59
C LEU A 14 -17.87 -32.35 -48.23
N LEU A 15 -16.60 -32.74 -48.26
CA LEU A 15 -15.76 -32.83 -47.07
C LEU A 15 -15.60 -31.42 -46.50
N SER A 16 -16.38 -31.12 -45.46
CA SER A 16 -16.09 -30.03 -44.54
C SER A 16 -15.54 -30.63 -43.26
N CYS A 17 -14.25 -30.38 -42.98
CA CYS A 17 -13.65 -30.65 -41.69
C CYS A 17 -14.26 -29.71 -40.64
N GLY A 18 -15.39 -30.13 -40.07
CA GLY A 18 -15.98 -29.50 -38.89
C GLY A 18 -15.18 -29.87 -37.65
N ASN A 19 -14.32 -28.98 -37.20
CA ASN A 19 -13.60 -29.08 -35.95
C ASN A 19 -14.63 -29.00 -34.80
N ASN A 20 -14.97 -30.12 -34.17
CA ASN A 20 -15.79 -30.18 -32.97
C ASN A 20 -14.99 -29.65 -31.77
N ALA A 21 -14.80 -28.33 -31.70
CA ALA A 21 -14.41 -27.68 -30.46
C ALA A 21 -15.65 -27.61 -29.56
N LYS A 22 -15.70 -28.50 -28.55
CA LYS A 22 -16.64 -28.35 -27.43
C LYS A 22 -16.47 -26.95 -26.82
N PRO A 23 -17.56 -26.28 -26.41
CA PRO A 23 -17.43 -25.06 -25.63
C PRO A 23 -16.69 -25.42 -24.34
N THR A 24 -15.51 -24.86 -24.14
CA THR A 24 -14.80 -24.89 -22.87
C THR A 24 -15.62 -24.05 -21.89
N THR A 25 -16.48 -24.73 -21.12
CA THR A 25 -16.97 -24.19 -19.86
C THR A 25 -15.76 -23.95 -18.98
N SER A 26 -15.30 -22.70 -18.86
CA SER A 26 -14.31 -22.34 -17.86
C SER A 26 -14.94 -22.62 -16.49
N ASN A 27 -14.45 -23.66 -15.82
CA ASN A 27 -14.78 -23.87 -14.41
C ASN A 27 -14.47 -22.58 -13.66
N PRO A 28 -15.36 -22.10 -12.77
CA PRO A 28 -15.01 -20.99 -11.89
C PRO A 28 -13.71 -21.35 -11.14
N PRO A 29 -12.84 -20.37 -10.86
CA PRO A 29 -11.57 -20.62 -10.19
C PRO A 29 -11.83 -21.46 -8.93
N GLN A 30 -11.29 -22.68 -8.91
CA GLN A 30 -11.42 -23.57 -7.77
C GLN A 30 -10.67 -22.94 -6.60
N ARG A 31 -11.42 -22.66 -5.51
CA ARG A 31 -10.84 -22.26 -4.23
C ARG A 31 -9.77 -23.29 -3.85
N PRO A 32 -8.53 -22.89 -3.51
CA PRO A 32 -7.55 -23.82 -2.97
C PRO A 32 -8.14 -24.61 -1.81
N ALA A 33 -7.71 -25.86 -1.63
CA ALA A 33 -8.10 -26.65 -0.46
C ALA A 33 -7.88 -25.82 0.81
N VAL A 34 -8.88 -25.80 1.70
CA VAL A 34 -8.81 -25.02 2.95
C VAL A 34 -7.65 -25.56 3.78
N SER A 35 -6.57 -24.78 3.86
CA SER A 35 -5.44 -25.11 4.72
C SER A 35 -5.88 -25.03 6.19
N ASN A 36 -5.40 -25.96 7.01
CA ASN A 36 -5.55 -25.85 8.46
C ASN A 36 -4.58 -24.80 9.06
N ASN A 37 -3.70 -24.19 8.27
CA ASN A 37 -2.77 -23.17 8.73
C ASN A 37 -3.44 -21.79 8.68
N LEU A 38 -2.98 -20.87 9.53
CA LEU A 38 -3.33 -19.45 9.43
C LEU A 38 -2.55 -18.84 8.27
N SER A 39 -3.25 -18.35 7.25
CA SER A 39 -2.66 -17.85 6.00
C SER A 39 -2.64 -16.33 5.95
N ILE A 40 -1.46 -15.75 5.75
CA ILE A 40 -1.24 -14.31 5.75
C ILE A 40 -0.56 -13.90 4.44
N PHE A 41 -1.21 -13.05 3.65
CA PHE A 41 -0.55 -12.35 2.55
C PHE A 41 0.10 -11.09 3.11
N SER A 42 1.36 -10.84 2.77
CA SER A 42 2.07 -9.67 3.30
C SER A 42 2.97 -9.04 2.26
N TYR A 43 3.01 -7.70 2.23
CA TYR A 43 3.95 -6.92 1.41
C TYR A 43 5.40 -7.03 1.88
N ARG A 44 5.61 -7.39 3.15
CA ARG A 44 6.93 -7.56 3.77
C ARG A 44 7.01 -8.79 4.65
N TYR A 45 8.22 -9.35 4.76
CA TYR A 45 8.49 -10.46 5.67
C TYR A 45 9.94 -10.42 6.17
N LEU A 46 10.25 -9.38 6.95
CA LEU A 46 11.57 -9.15 7.54
C LEU A 46 11.90 -10.21 8.59
N ILE A 47 13.15 -10.23 9.06
CA ILE A 47 13.59 -11.14 10.14
C ILE A 47 12.73 -10.91 11.40
N GLN A 48 12.39 -9.66 11.68
CA GLN A 48 11.53 -9.27 12.77
C GLN A 48 10.10 -9.82 12.59
N ASP A 49 9.55 -9.75 11.38
CA ASP A 49 8.24 -10.31 11.06
C ASP A 49 8.24 -11.83 11.26
N GLN A 50 9.29 -12.52 10.82
CA GLN A 50 9.48 -13.96 11.03
C GLN A 50 9.52 -14.33 12.52
N GLN A 51 10.20 -13.53 13.34
CA GLN A 51 10.25 -13.73 14.79
C GLN A 51 8.89 -13.53 15.46
N LEU A 52 8.12 -12.51 15.05
CA LEU A 52 6.75 -12.29 15.52
C LEU A 52 5.84 -13.45 15.13
N MET A 53 5.86 -13.88 13.87
CA MET A 53 5.08 -15.03 13.42
C MET A 53 5.47 -16.30 14.18
N GLY A 54 6.77 -16.55 14.36
CA GLY A 54 7.27 -17.68 15.14
C GLY A 54 6.79 -17.67 16.60
N THR A 55 6.83 -16.50 17.24
CA THR A 55 6.33 -16.30 18.61
C THR A 55 4.83 -16.56 18.70
N TYR A 56 4.06 -16.04 17.75
CA TYR A 56 2.62 -16.30 17.68
C TYR A 56 2.34 -17.79 17.50
N GLN A 57 3.01 -18.46 16.55
CA GLN A 57 2.82 -19.89 16.27
C GLN A 57 3.01 -20.74 17.53
N ALA A 58 4.08 -20.46 18.29
CA ALA A 58 4.39 -21.17 19.52
C ALA A 58 3.32 -20.94 20.61
N ARG A 59 2.82 -19.71 20.76
CA ARG A 59 1.80 -19.36 21.76
C ARG A 59 0.42 -19.91 21.39
N ALA A 60 0.05 -19.83 20.11
CA ALA A 60 -1.26 -20.22 19.61
C ALA A 60 -1.36 -21.71 19.27
N ASN A 61 -0.23 -22.44 19.27
CA ASN A 61 -0.13 -23.80 18.74
C ASN A 61 -0.76 -23.93 17.34
N LYS A 62 -0.45 -22.97 16.47
CA LYS A 62 -1.05 -22.82 15.14
C LYS A 62 0.04 -22.50 14.14
N VAL A 63 0.12 -23.27 13.05
CA VAL A 63 1.06 -22.98 11.95
C VAL A 63 0.58 -21.74 11.19
N VAL A 64 1.51 -20.86 10.84
CA VAL A 64 1.29 -19.62 10.08
C VAL A 64 2.04 -19.70 8.76
N ASP A 65 1.29 -19.68 7.66
CA ASP A 65 1.84 -19.59 6.31
C ASP A 65 1.84 -18.13 5.86
N VAL A 66 3.02 -17.58 5.56
CA VAL A 66 3.17 -16.21 5.03
C VAL A 66 3.47 -16.24 3.54
N TYR A 67 2.62 -15.59 2.75
CA TYR A 67 2.78 -15.42 1.31
C TYR A 67 3.26 -14.00 1.02
N LEU A 68 4.55 -13.87 0.71
CA LEU A 68 5.15 -12.60 0.35
C LEU A 68 4.70 -12.16 -1.05
N LYS A 69 3.93 -11.07 -1.13
CA LYS A 69 3.39 -10.49 -2.35
C LYS A 69 3.32 -8.99 -2.20
N SER A 70 3.73 -8.24 -3.22
CA SER A 70 3.54 -6.79 -3.20
C SER A 70 2.06 -6.42 -3.11
N GLY A 71 1.76 -5.25 -2.56
CA GLY A 71 0.41 -4.70 -2.51
C GLY A 71 -0.33 -4.74 -3.85
N PRO A 72 0.27 -4.25 -4.96
CA PRO A 72 -0.31 -4.35 -6.29
C PRO A 72 -0.55 -5.79 -6.76
N GLU A 73 0.33 -6.75 -6.43
CA GLU A 73 0.08 -8.17 -6.73
C GLU A 73 -1.13 -8.70 -5.97
N ILE A 74 -1.28 -8.35 -4.68
CA ILE A 74 -2.40 -8.78 -3.85
C ILE A 74 -3.72 -8.22 -4.41
N VAL A 75 -3.75 -6.93 -4.77
CA VAL A 75 -4.91 -6.29 -5.41
C VAL A 75 -5.23 -6.97 -6.75
N ALA A 76 -4.22 -7.25 -7.58
CA ALA A 76 -4.42 -7.95 -8.85
C ALA A 76 -4.94 -9.38 -8.65
N MET A 77 -4.51 -10.09 -7.60
CA MET A 77 -5.06 -11.40 -7.23
C MET A 77 -6.53 -11.30 -6.82
N ALA A 78 -6.90 -10.30 -6.03
CA ALA A 78 -8.29 -10.07 -5.64
C ALA A 78 -9.20 -9.83 -6.85
N GLN A 79 -8.79 -8.97 -7.77
CA GLN A 79 -9.53 -8.68 -9.01
C GLN A 79 -9.73 -9.91 -9.90
N LYS A 80 -8.78 -10.87 -9.85
CA LYS A 80 -8.87 -12.14 -10.58
C LYS A 80 -9.65 -13.22 -9.83
N GLY A 81 -10.15 -12.94 -8.62
CA GLY A 81 -10.77 -13.94 -7.75
C GLY A 81 -9.80 -15.03 -7.30
N GLN A 82 -8.53 -14.68 -7.09
CA GLN A 82 -7.43 -15.58 -6.75
C GLN A 82 -6.86 -15.34 -5.34
N LEU A 83 -7.42 -14.40 -4.59
CA LEU A 83 -6.99 -14.09 -3.22
C LEU A 83 -7.82 -14.88 -2.22
N PHE A 84 -7.25 -15.94 -1.66
CA PHE A 84 -7.88 -16.82 -0.67
C PHE A 84 -6.95 -17.04 0.51
N GLY A 85 -7.40 -16.75 1.72
CA GLY A 85 -6.64 -16.91 2.95
C GLY A 85 -7.35 -16.29 4.14
N ASP A 86 -6.61 -15.89 5.18
CA ASP A 86 -7.17 -15.32 6.40
C ASP A 86 -6.93 -13.82 6.54
N LEU A 87 -5.67 -13.40 6.45
CA LEU A 87 -5.25 -12.01 6.66
C LEU A 87 -4.46 -11.48 5.46
N VAL A 88 -4.53 -10.17 5.27
CA VAL A 88 -3.67 -9.41 4.37
C VAL A 88 -3.04 -8.27 5.13
N ILE A 89 -1.71 -8.13 5.05
CA ILE A 89 -0.96 -6.97 5.53
C ILE A 89 -0.45 -6.22 4.30
N LEU A 90 -0.82 -4.95 4.18
CA LEU A 90 -0.49 -4.07 3.05
C LEU A 90 0.36 -2.89 3.54
N ASP A 91 1.03 -2.23 2.60
CA ASP A 91 1.81 -1.01 2.86
C ASP A 91 1.00 0.27 2.69
N ASP A 92 -0.21 0.20 2.12
CA ASP A 92 -0.96 1.40 1.75
C ASP A 92 -2.47 1.21 1.98
N LEU A 93 -3.10 2.20 2.63
CA LEU A 93 -4.56 2.28 2.76
C LEU A 93 -5.29 2.23 1.41
N TYR A 94 -4.68 2.80 0.36
CA TYR A 94 -5.26 2.77 -0.98
C TYR A 94 -5.51 1.33 -1.47
N GLN A 95 -4.62 0.41 -1.14
CA GLN A 95 -4.77 -0.99 -1.52
C GLN A 95 -5.87 -1.68 -0.72
N ALA A 96 -5.98 -1.39 0.60
CA ALA A 96 -7.07 -1.89 1.43
C ALA A 96 -8.44 -1.42 0.92
N HIS A 97 -8.55 -0.14 0.53
CA HIS A 97 -9.73 0.42 -0.13
C HIS A 97 -10.11 -0.33 -1.41
N LEU A 98 -9.12 -0.66 -2.26
CA LEU A 98 -9.37 -1.46 -3.46
C LEU A 98 -9.86 -2.89 -3.12
N LEU A 99 -9.33 -3.51 -2.06
CA LEU A 99 -9.82 -4.82 -1.60
C LEU A 99 -11.24 -4.74 -1.02
N LYS A 100 -11.55 -3.70 -0.24
CA LYS A 100 -12.89 -3.42 0.29
C LYS A 100 -13.89 -3.26 -0.87
N LYS A 101 -13.56 -2.45 -1.88
CA LYS A 101 -14.36 -2.26 -3.10
C LYS A 101 -14.52 -3.53 -3.95
N ALA A 102 -13.52 -4.41 -3.95
CA ALA A 102 -13.60 -5.69 -4.62
C ALA A 102 -14.50 -6.70 -3.88
N GLY A 103 -14.98 -6.39 -2.67
CA GLY A 103 -15.83 -7.27 -1.87
C GLY A 103 -15.11 -8.52 -1.36
N VAL A 104 -13.78 -8.48 -1.27
CA VAL A 104 -12.96 -9.63 -0.84
C VAL A 104 -12.56 -9.57 0.63
N LEU A 105 -13.07 -8.59 1.37
CA LEU A 105 -12.84 -8.42 2.80
C LEU A 105 -14.11 -8.74 3.61
N GLN A 106 -13.93 -9.05 4.89
CA GLN A 106 -15.03 -9.16 5.85
C GLN A 106 -14.73 -8.33 7.10
N PRO A 107 -15.75 -7.80 7.78
CA PRO A 107 -15.55 -7.01 8.98
C PRO A 107 -14.99 -7.87 10.13
N PHE A 108 -14.16 -7.27 10.95
CA PHE A 108 -13.62 -7.87 12.16
C PHE A 108 -13.42 -6.81 13.26
N ASN A 109 -13.33 -7.30 14.49
CA ASN A 109 -13.03 -6.48 15.65
C ASN A 109 -12.05 -7.26 16.53
N ALA A 110 -11.05 -6.58 17.08
CA ALA A 110 -10.03 -7.15 17.95
C ALA A 110 -10.13 -6.51 19.35
N GLY A 111 -9.85 -7.27 20.40
CA GLY A 111 -9.91 -6.76 21.77
C GLY A 111 -8.94 -5.61 22.08
N THR A 112 -7.94 -5.40 21.22
CA THR A 112 -6.96 -4.30 21.34
C THR A 112 -7.45 -2.98 20.71
N PHE A 113 -8.56 -3.01 19.97
CA PHE A 113 -9.12 -1.82 19.33
C PHE A 113 -9.80 -0.91 20.36
N GLY A 114 -9.61 0.40 20.23
CA GLY A 114 -10.06 1.40 21.18
C GLY A 114 -9.11 1.62 22.35
N ASP A 115 -8.63 0.53 22.98
CA ASP A 115 -7.73 0.62 24.13
C ASP A 115 -6.26 0.86 23.72
N TYR A 116 -5.79 0.14 22.70
CA TYR A 116 -4.41 0.24 22.22
C TYR A 116 -4.32 0.92 20.87
N VAL A 117 -5.20 0.55 19.94
CA VAL A 117 -5.27 1.15 18.60
C VAL A 117 -6.44 2.14 18.58
N PRO A 118 -6.18 3.46 18.47
CA PRO A 118 -7.22 4.47 18.41
C PRO A 118 -8.15 4.30 17.21
N ALA A 119 -9.40 4.75 17.36
CA ALA A 119 -10.43 4.67 16.31
C ALA A 119 -10.02 5.39 15.01
N GLU A 120 -9.14 6.38 15.07
CA GLU A 120 -8.66 7.10 13.87
C GLU A 120 -7.84 6.24 12.91
N TYR A 121 -7.36 5.06 13.36
CA TYR A 121 -6.64 4.07 12.54
C TYR A 121 -7.47 2.80 12.28
N ILE A 122 -8.79 2.83 12.51
CA ILE A 122 -9.68 1.68 12.34
C ILE A 122 -10.83 2.10 11.44
N ASP A 123 -11.21 1.21 10.50
CA ASP A 123 -12.43 1.38 9.72
C ASP A 123 -13.67 1.27 10.63
N ASN A 124 -14.61 2.21 10.58
CA ASN A 124 -15.84 2.13 11.35
C ASN A 124 -16.69 0.90 10.98
N GLU A 125 -16.58 0.44 9.73
CA GLU A 125 -17.24 -0.78 9.27
C GLU A 125 -16.42 -2.04 9.59
N GLY A 126 -15.17 -1.90 10.03
CA GLY A 126 -14.30 -2.98 10.49
C GLY A 126 -13.60 -3.77 9.37
N TYR A 127 -13.48 -3.27 8.14
CA TYR A 127 -12.82 -4.00 7.06
C TYR A 127 -11.29 -3.94 7.11
N TRP A 128 -10.73 -2.93 7.75
CA TRP A 128 -9.30 -2.77 7.95
C TRP A 128 -8.98 -2.09 9.29
N ALA A 129 -7.75 -2.30 9.77
CA ALA A 129 -7.15 -1.54 10.87
C ALA A 129 -5.67 -1.26 10.56
N GLY A 130 -5.11 -0.16 11.05
CA GLY A 130 -3.69 0.13 10.92
C GLY A 130 -2.84 -0.76 11.81
N LEU A 131 -1.67 -1.16 11.32
CA LEU A 131 -0.59 -1.72 12.15
C LEU A 131 0.51 -0.69 12.43
N THR A 132 0.73 0.22 11.51
CA THR A 132 1.69 1.33 11.60
C THR A 132 1.18 2.49 10.76
N ARG A 133 1.71 3.69 11.01
CA ARG A 133 1.50 4.86 10.15
C ARG A 133 2.84 5.39 9.62
N TRP A 134 2.82 5.94 8.42
CA TRP A 134 4.01 6.43 7.72
C TRP A 134 3.64 7.61 6.84
N SER A 135 4.65 8.37 6.38
CA SER A 135 4.42 9.58 5.59
C SER A 135 5.20 9.53 4.28
N MET A 136 4.60 10.13 3.25
CA MET A 136 5.36 10.64 2.12
C MET A 136 6.33 11.72 2.62
N SER A 137 7.59 11.64 2.21
CA SER A 137 8.67 12.49 2.67
C SER A 137 9.47 13.03 1.49
N PHE A 138 10.21 14.11 1.74
CA PHE A 138 11.17 14.63 0.79
C PHE A 138 12.54 14.04 1.09
N VAL A 139 13.05 13.22 0.18
CA VAL A 139 14.43 12.76 0.18
C VAL A 139 15.22 13.68 -0.75
N TYR A 140 16.22 14.38 -0.22
CA TYR A 140 16.89 15.43 -0.98
C TYR A 140 18.40 15.39 -0.79
N ASN A 141 19.14 15.95 -1.74
CA ASN A 141 20.57 16.13 -1.59
C ASN A 141 20.88 17.39 -0.76
N ARG A 142 21.67 17.24 0.31
CA ARG A 142 21.96 18.32 1.28
C ARG A 142 22.70 19.52 0.70
N GLU A 143 23.38 19.36 -0.43
CA GLU A 143 24.12 20.45 -1.10
C GLU A 143 23.27 21.16 -2.15
N ARG A 144 22.15 20.55 -2.59
CA ARG A 144 21.34 21.04 -3.72
C ARG A 144 19.92 21.42 -3.33
N ALA A 145 19.50 21.13 -2.09
CA ALA A 145 18.22 21.56 -1.56
C ALA A 145 18.33 22.19 -0.17
N ASP A 146 17.41 23.11 0.10
CA ASP A 146 17.34 23.84 1.37
C ASP A 146 16.42 23.11 2.34
N ILE A 147 16.99 22.68 3.48
CA ILE A 147 16.28 21.99 4.56
C ILE A 147 15.03 22.74 5.03
N LEU A 148 15.07 24.08 5.10
CA LEU A 148 13.93 24.86 5.59
C LEU A 148 12.74 24.79 4.62
N GLN A 149 13.01 24.65 3.33
CA GLN A 149 11.98 24.42 2.33
C GLN A 149 11.43 23.00 2.43
N MET A 150 12.29 22.00 2.69
CA MET A 150 11.88 20.60 2.72
C MET A 150 10.98 20.24 3.91
N ARG A 151 10.89 21.11 4.92
CA ARG A 151 9.94 20.95 6.03
C ARG A 151 8.49 21.25 5.67
N ASN A 152 8.21 21.81 4.50
CA ASN A 152 6.85 22.20 4.12
C ASN A 152 6.50 21.65 2.74
N TYR A 153 5.26 21.18 2.55
CA TYR A 153 4.82 20.68 1.24
C TYR A 153 5.05 21.70 0.11
N ALA A 154 4.89 23.00 0.40
CA ALA A 154 5.11 24.07 -0.58
C ALA A 154 6.57 24.20 -1.05
N GLY A 155 7.57 23.74 -0.27
CA GLY A 155 8.98 23.97 -0.57
C GLY A 155 9.45 23.26 -1.84
N ILE A 156 8.92 22.08 -2.12
CA ILE A 156 9.25 21.34 -3.36
C ILE A 156 8.64 21.99 -4.63
N LEU A 157 7.73 22.94 -4.46
CA LEU A 157 7.08 23.70 -5.54
C LEU A 157 7.90 24.92 -5.98
N ASP A 158 8.97 25.25 -5.27
CA ASP A 158 9.85 26.37 -5.60
C ASP A 158 10.37 26.24 -7.06
N PRO A 159 10.29 27.29 -7.90
CA PRO A 159 10.77 27.27 -9.28
C PRO A 159 12.24 26.86 -9.45
N ARG A 160 13.06 26.98 -8.39
CA ARG A 160 14.44 26.46 -8.37
C ARG A 160 14.52 24.96 -8.62
N TYR A 161 13.46 24.20 -8.29
CA TYR A 161 13.37 22.76 -8.51
C TYR A 161 12.72 22.37 -9.84
N LYS A 162 12.57 23.31 -10.79
CA LYS A 162 11.96 23.04 -12.10
C LYS A 162 12.72 21.94 -12.85
N GLY A 163 12.04 20.81 -13.12
CA GLY A 163 12.65 19.64 -13.77
C GLY A 163 13.61 18.85 -12.87
N ARG A 164 13.57 19.08 -11.55
CA ARG A 164 14.51 18.52 -10.56
C ARG A 164 13.82 17.74 -9.45
N VAL A 165 12.54 17.42 -9.61
CA VAL A 165 11.76 16.61 -8.66
C VAL A 165 11.46 15.24 -9.24
N ALA A 166 11.79 14.20 -8.50
CA ALA A 166 11.45 12.82 -8.85
C ALA A 166 10.25 12.32 -8.02
N VAL A 167 9.31 11.64 -8.65
CA VAL A 167 8.16 11.01 -7.99
C VAL A 167 7.93 9.64 -8.61
N ALA A 168 7.76 8.63 -7.76
CA ALA A 168 7.44 7.27 -8.20
C ALA A 168 6.00 7.15 -8.72
N HIS A 169 5.65 6.00 -9.31
CA HIS A 169 4.32 5.81 -9.91
C HIS A 169 3.19 5.98 -8.87
N PRO A 170 2.14 6.80 -9.13
CA PRO A 170 1.13 7.14 -8.13
C PRO A 170 0.37 5.95 -7.53
N ASP A 171 0.06 4.94 -8.35
CA ASP A 171 -0.70 3.76 -7.90
C ASP A 171 0.09 2.85 -6.93
N SER A 172 1.40 3.10 -6.70
CA SER A 172 2.24 2.28 -5.83
C SER A 172 3.15 3.05 -4.88
N SER A 173 3.18 4.38 -4.94
CA SER A 173 4.13 5.20 -4.17
C SER A 173 3.58 5.77 -2.86
N GLY A 174 2.27 5.66 -2.61
CA GLY A 174 1.62 6.40 -1.51
C GLY A 174 1.12 7.79 -1.88
N LEU A 175 1.42 8.27 -3.09
CA LEU A 175 1.00 9.59 -3.51
C LEU A 175 -0.53 9.75 -3.51
N VAL A 176 -1.28 8.73 -3.95
CA VAL A 176 -2.75 8.77 -3.93
C VAL A 176 -3.25 9.02 -2.51
N SER A 177 -2.72 8.32 -1.52
CA SER A 177 -3.11 8.46 -0.11
C SER A 177 -2.72 9.81 0.49
N MET A 178 -1.54 10.34 0.15
CA MET A 178 -1.14 11.71 0.55
C MET A 178 -2.08 12.77 -0.03
N ILE A 179 -2.42 12.67 -1.32
CA ILE A 179 -3.36 13.60 -1.96
C ILE A 179 -4.77 13.44 -1.40
N ALA A 180 -5.21 12.22 -1.09
CA ALA A 180 -6.49 11.98 -0.43
C ALA A 180 -6.55 12.66 0.96
N GLY A 181 -5.47 12.60 1.74
CA GLY A 181 -5.33 13.33 2.99
C GLY A 181 -5.38 14.85 2.79
N MET A 182 -4.70 15.39 1.76
CA MET A 182 -4.81 16.80 1.38
C MET A 182 -6.25 17.22 1.05
N ILE A 183 -6.99 16.37 0.32
CA ILE A 183 -8.39 16.62 -0.04
C ILE A 183 -9.27 16.56 1.22
N ALA A 184 -9.06 15.59 2.11
CA ALA A 184 -9.80 15.49 3.36
C ALA A 184 -9.59 16.73 4.25
N ALA A 185 -8.38 17.29 4.25
CA ALA A 185 -8.00 18.45 5.05
C ALA A 185 -8.48 19.79 4.49
N HIS A 186 -8.34 19.97 3.17
CA HIS A 186 -8.41 21.29 2.53
C HIS A 186 -9.36 21.33 1.32
N GLY A 187 -9.91 20.20 0.90
CA GLY A 187 -10.76 20.05 -0.28
C GLY A 187 -9.99 19.78 -1.57
N GLU A 188 -10.72 19.47 -2.65
CA GLU A 188 -10.15 19.10 -3.95
C GLU A 188 -9.34 20.23 -4.60
N GLU A 189 -9.79 21.47 -4.47
CA GLU A 189 -9.21 22.62 -5.18
C GLU A 189 -7.77 22.93 -4.72
N PRO A 190 -7.45 23.03 -3.41
CA PRO A 190 -6.05 23.17 -2.97
C PRO A 190 -5.16 22.00 -3.39
N ALA A 191 -5.68 20.76 -3.35
CA ALA A 191 -4.93 19.58 -3.78
C ALA A 191 -4.64 19.61 -5.30
N ARG A 192 -5.58 20.07 -6.12
CA ARG A 192 -5.39 20.29 -7.56
C ARG A 192 -4.29 21.31 -7.82
N ILE A 193 -4.34 22.46 -7.14
CA ILE A 193 -3.32 23.52 -7.27
C ILE A 193 -1.93 23.00 -6.87
N TYR A 194 -1.84 22.20 -5.81
CA TYR A 194 -0.61 21.54 -5.40
C TYR A 194 -0.07 20.61 -6.49
N LEU A 195 -0.91 19.73 -7.05
CA LEU A 195 -0.51 18.79 -8.11
C LEU A 195 -0.07 19.48 -9.41
N GLU A 196 -0.76 20.53 -9.82
CA GLU A 196 -0.40 21.34 -11.00
C GLU A 196 0.91 22.09 -10.81
N SER A 197 1.17 22.55 -9.58
CA SER A 197 2.42 23.22 -9.23
C SER A 197 3.57 22.22 -9.16
N LEU A 198 3.33 21.05 -8.56
CA LEU A 198 4.30 19.97 -8.47
C LEU A 198 4.68 19.45 -9.87
N GLN A 199 3.70 19.31 -10.76
CA GLN A 199 3.90 18.87 -12.14
C GLN A 199 4.96 19.70 -12.88
N LYS A 200 4.98 21.02 -12.66
CA LYS A 200 5.95 21.93 -13.29
C LYS A 200 7.39 21.65 -12.87
N ASN A 201 7.58 21.02 -11.71
CA ASN A 201 8.89 20.71 -11.14
C ASN A 201 9.35 19.27 -11.39
N LEU A 202 8.46 18.40 -11.88
CA LEU A 202 8.83 17.01 -12.18
C LEU A 202 9.90 16.94 -13.26
N MET A 203 10.88 16.06 -13.06
CA MET A 203 11.91 15.75 -14.05
C MET A 203 11.37 14.99 -15.28
N GLY A 204 10.15 14.45 -15.16
CA GLY A 204 9.43 13.72 -16.20
C GLY A 204 8.13 13.13 -15.64
N PRO A 205 7.36 12.39 -16.45
CA PRO A 205 6.17 11.69 -15.98
C PRO A 205 6.50 10.75 -14.80
N PRO A 206 5.70 10.77 -13.71
CA PRO A 206 5.90 9.89 -12.56
C PRO A 206 5.84 8.42 -12.96
N ALA A 207 6.88 7.67 -12.62
CA ALA A 207 7.03 6.28 -13.04
C ALA A 207 7.97 5.53 -12.11
N GLY A 208 7.93 4.19 -12.20
CA GLY A 208 8.84 3.33 -11.45
C GLY A 208 8.59 3.35 -9.94
N THR A 209 9.65 3.10 -9.18
CA THR A 209 9.61 2.85 -7.73
C THR A 209 10.26 3.98 -6.94
N ASP A 210 10.04 4.01 -5.62
CA ASP A 210 10.71 4.95 -4.71
C ASP A 210 12.23 4.88 -4.82
N TRP A 211 12.81 3.68 -4.98
CA TRP A 211 14.25 3.54 -5.21
C TRP A 211 14.70 4.24 -6.50
N GLY A 212 13.90 4.16 -7.58
CA GLY A 212 14.18 4.88 -8.81
C GLY A 212 14.22 6.39 -8.60
N ALA A 213 13.24 6.94 -7.87
CA ALA A 213 13.19 8.36 -7.53
C ALA A 213 14.37 8.79 -6.63
N ILE A 214 14.70 8.01 -5.59
CA ILE A 214 15.87 8.25 -4.73
C ILE A 214 17.17 8.18 -5.54
N SER A 215 17.30 7.20 -6.44
CA SER A 215 18.47 7.05 -7.31
C SER A 215 18.66 8.24 -8.26
N ALA A 216 17.57 8.86 -8.72
CA ALA A 216 17.64 10.11 -9.49
C ALA A 216 18.28 11.25 -8.67
N VAL A 217 18.04 11.31 -7.36
CA VAL A 217 18.70 12.27 -6.46
C VAL A 217 20.17 11.91 -6.22
N VAL A 218 20.48 10.62 -6.03
CA VAL A 218 21.87 10.14 -5.90
C VAL A 218 22.71 10.50 -7.12
N THR A 219 22.16 10.29 -8.32
CA THR A 219 22.86 10.52 -9.59
C THR A 219 22.84 11.98 -10.05
N GLY A 220 22.17 12.87 -9.32
CA GLY A 220 22.08 14.29 -9.65
C GLY A 220 21.10 14.65 -10.77
N GLN A 221 20.27 13.69 -11.22
CA GLN A 221 19.18 13.94 -12.18
C GLN A 221 18.04 14.74 -11.52
N ALA A 222 17.82 14.51 -10.22
CA ALA A 222 16.92 15.26 -9.37
C ALA A 222 17.68 15.85 -8.16
N ASP A 223 17.08 16.85 -7.53
CA ASP A 223 17.54 17.41 -6.27
C ASP A 223 16.69 16.93 -5.09
N VAL A 224 15.42 16.61 -5.36
CA VAL A 224 14.44 16.14 -4.37
C VAL A 224 13.62 14.99 -4.97
N ALA A 225 13.32 14.00 -4.14
CA ALA A 225 12.37 12.94 -4.43
C ALA A 225 11.24 12.95 -3.40
N LEU A 226 9.99 12.84 -3.86
CA LEU A 226 8.82 12.62 -3.01
C LEU A 226 8.50 11.12 -3.00
N VAL A 227 8.74 10.46 -1.87
CA VAL A 227 8.71 8.99 -1.70
C VAL A 227 8.22 8.61 -0.32
N ASN A 228 7.98 7.32 -0.05
CA ASN A 228 7.78 6.84 1.32
C ASN A 228 9.08 7.05 2.14
N GLY A 229 9.02 7.88 3.19
CA GLY A 229 10.18 8.21 4.02
C GLY A 229 10.77 6.98 4.75
N SER A 230 9.91 6.07 5.20
CA SER A 230 10.30 4.83 5.87
C SER A 230 11.11 3.92 4.95
N GLN A 231 10.79 3.89 3.64
CA GLN A 231 11.57 3.14 2.66
C GLN A 231 13.00 3.69 2.52
N PHE A 232 13.15 5.01 2.46
CA PHE A 232 14.48 5.63 2.46
C PHE A 232 15.27 5.29 3.72
N LEU A 233 14.65 5.42 4.90
CA LEU A 233 15.29 5.08 6.17
C LEU A 233 15.71 3.61 6.22
N ARG A 234 14.89 2.69 5.69
CA ARG A 234 15.23 1.28 5.57
C ARG A 234 16.41 1.04 4.64
N TYR A 235 16.51 1.72 3.49
CA TYR A 235 17.68 1.60 2.62
C TYR A 235 18.96 2.09 3.32
N ARG A 236 18.89 3.27 3.95
CA ARG A 236 20.01 3.91 4.66
C ARG A 236 20.51 3.08 5.84
N ASN A 237 19.60 2.40 6.54
CA ASN A 237 19.90 1.63 7.76
C ASN A 237 19.86 0.10 7.54
N SER A 238 19.93 -0.35 6.29
CA SER A 238 19.87 -1.78 5.94
C SER A 238 21.09 -2.61 6.37
N GLY A 239 22.17 -1.95 6.80
CA GLY A 239 23.48 -2.57 7.02
C GLY A 239 24.28 -2.83 5.73
N ASN A 240 23.73 -2.51 4.55
CA ASN A 240 24.45 -2.60 3.29
C ASN A 240 25.42 -1.40 3.15
N PRO A 241 26.75 -1.61 3.09
CA PRO A 241 27.72 -0.52 3.03
C PRO A 241 27.66 0.30 1.73
N GLU A 242 27.26 -0.31 0.60
CA GLU A 242 27.11 0.39 -0.68
C GLU A 242 25.90 1.33 -0.66
N LEU A 243 24.77 0.86 -0.12
CA LEU A 243 23.58 1.70 0.08
C LEU A 243 23.90 2.84 1.05
N PHE A 244 24.52 2.55 2.19
CA PHE A 244 24.92 3.58 3.14
C PHE A 244 25.81 4.66 2.49
N LYS A 245 26.83 4.25 1.73
CA LYS A 245 27.72 5.19 1.03
C LYS A 245 26.99 6.03 -0.01
N SER A 246 26.18 5.40 -0.86
CA SER A 246 25.45 6.07 -1.94
C SER A 246 24.40 7.07 -1.43
N LEU A 247 23.81 6.83 -0.26
CA LEU A 247 22.81 7.69 0.36
C LEU A 247 23.42 8.74 1.31
N SER A 248 24.73 8.74 1.52
CA SER A 248 25.40 9.60 2.51
C SER A 248 25.23 11.11 2.27
N ALA A 249 25.03 11.53 1.02
CA ALA A 249 24.79 12.92 0.66
C ALA A 249 23.32 13.33 0.79
N LEU A 250 22.42 12.37 0.97
CA LEU A 250 20.98 12.59 1.03
C LEU A 250 20.53 12.74 2.48
N ASP A 251 19.46 13.52 2.66
CA ASP A 251 18.68 13.56 3.89
C ASP A 251 17.19 13.38 3.59
N VAL A 252 16.41 13.26 4.65
CA VAL A 252 14.96 13.14 4.58
C VAL A 252 14.29 14.19 5.45
N GLU A 253 13.22 14.80 4.97
CA GLU A 253 12.35 15.67 5.77
C GLU A 253 10.90 15.21 5.63
N ILE A 254 10.15 15.26 6.73
CA ILE A 254 8.71 15.00 6.73
C ILE A 254 8.01 16.35 6.57
N PRO A 255 7.44 16.63 5.38
CA PRO A 255 6.81 17.91 5.13
C PRO A 255 5.51 18.06 5.92
N VAL A 256 5.24 19.30 6.34
CA VAL A 256 3.96 19.68 6.93
C VAL A 256 3.25 20.74 6.09
N ASP A 257 1.96 20.91 6.33
CA ASP A 257 1.14 21.97 5.74
C ASP A 257 1.27 23.29 6.52
N ALA A 258 0.47 24.29 6.14
CA ALA A 258 0.49 25.61 6.80
C ALA A 258 0.01 25.57 8.27
N LYS A 259 -0.74 24.55 8.68
CA LYS A 259 -1.16 24.30 10.07
C LYS A 259 -0.13 23.46 10.84
N ARG A 260 0.94 23.04 10.17
CA ARG A 260 1.98 22.11 10.66
C ARG A 260 1.49 20.68 10.81
N ASP A 261 0.46 20.30 10.05
CA ASP A 261 -0.07 18.95 9.98
C ASP A 261 0.53 18.17 8.79
N ASN A 262 0.64 16.86 8.94
CA ASN A 262 1.10 15.92 7.93
C ASN A 262 -0.02 14.94 7.54
N TYR A 263 -0.04 14.52 6.27
CA TYR A 263 -1.02 13.56 5.76
C TYR A 263 -0.49 12.13 5.85
N TYR A 264 -0.50 11.58 7.07
CA TYR A 264 -0.07 10.21 7.32
C TYR A 264 -0.94 9.20 6.55
N ASN A 265 -0.27 8.18 6.03
CA ASN A 265 -0.87 6.94 5.55
C ASN A 265 -0.71 5.85 6.62
N ILE A 266 -1.37 4.71 6.43
CA ILE A 266 -1.21 3.52 7.27
C ILE A 266 -0.73 2.32 6.47
N SER A 267 -0.10 1.38 7.16
CA SER A 267 0.08 0.00 6.70
C SER A 267 -1.06 -0.84 7.30
N PRO A 268 -2.12 -1.16 6.53
CA PRO A 268 -3.31 -1.78 7.07
C PRO A 268 -3.20 -3.31 7.14
N ILE A 269 -3.88 -3.89 8.12
CA ILE A 269 -4.25 -5.30 8.19
C ILE A 269 -5.74 -5.46 7.88
N CYS A 270 -6.05 -6.40 6.98
CA CYS A 270 -7.41 -6.70 6.54
C CYS A 270 -7.72 -8.19 6.75
N MET A 271 -8.99 -8.54 6.94
CA MET A 271 -9.43 -9.93 6.98
C MET A 271 -10.11 -10.33 5.67
N LEU A 272 -9.63 -11.40 5.03
CA LEU A 272 -10.19 -11.90 3.77
C LEU A 272 -11.57 -12.51 3.97
N ALA A 273 -12.44 -12.34 2.97
CA ALA A 273 -13.79 -12.91 2.97
C ALA A 273 -13.73 -14.43 3.13
N ASN A 274 -14.50 -14.96 4.08
CA ASN A 274 -14.53 -16.38 4.46
C ASN A 274 -13.19 -16.94 5.00
N ALA A 275 -12.38 -16.11 5.67
CA ALA A 275 -11.19 -16.51 6.43
C ALA A 275 -11.44 -17.82 7.21
N PRO A 276 -10.85 -18.96 6.80
CA PRO A 276 -11.13 -20.26 7.41
C PRO A 276 -10.69 -20.38 8.86
N GLN A 277 -9.70 -19.58 9.27
CA GLN A 277 -9.12 -19.54 10.61
C GLN A 277 -9.46 -18.24 11.34
N ARG A 278 -10.69 -17.72 11.17
CA ARG A 278 -11.12 -16.40 11.70
C ARG A 278 -10.72 -16.13 13.15
N SER A 279 -10.94 -17.06 14.07
CA SER A 279 -10.57 -16.86 15.48
C SER A 279 -9.06 -16.68 15.68
N TYR A 280 -8.23 -17.46 14.96
CA TYR A 280 -6.78 -17.28 14.97
C TYR A 280 -6.36 -15.99 14.28
N ALA A 281 -7.05 -15.60 13.20
CA ALA A 281 -6.81 -14.34 12.51
C ALA A 281 -7.05 -13.13 13.44
N ILE A 282 -8.15 -13.12 14.20
CA ILE A 282 -8.41 -12.06 15.20
C ILE A 282 -7.32 -12.06 16.27
N ALA A 283 -6.97 -13.22 16.83
CA ALA A 283 -5.92 -13.32 17.83
C ALA A 283 -4.54 -12.89 17.29
N MET A 284 -4.27 -13.06 16.00
CA MET A 284 -3.06 -12.55 15.35
C MET A 284 -3.06 -11.03 15.26
N VAL A 285 -4.20 -10.40 14.93
CA VAL A 285 -4.33 -8.94 14.97
C VAL A 285 -4.08 -8.42 16.39
N GLU A 286 -4.71 -9.02 17.40
CA GLU A 286 -4.49 -8.67 18.82
C GLU A 286 -3.02 -8.82 19.19
N PHE A 287 -2.41 -9.93 18.81
CA PHE A 287 -0.98 -10.17 19.04
C PHE A 287 -0.11 -9.11 18.37
N LEU A 288 -0.37 -8.72 17.13
CA LEU A 288 0.45 -7.71 16.44
C LEU A 288 0.24 -6.29 16.96
N THR A 289 -0.83 -6.04 17.72
CA THR A 289 -1.22 -4.69 18.16
C THR A 289 -0.99 -4.43 19.65
N VAL A 290 -0.54 -5.41 20.44
CA VAL A 290 -0.03 -5.15 21.80
C VAL A 290 1.32 -4.43 21.78
N GLN A 291 1.60 -3.66 22.84
CA GLN A 291 2.71 -2.70 22.92
C GLN A 291 4.08 -3.28 22.52
N ASP A 292 4.50 -4.40 23.12
CA ASP A 292 5.82 -5.00 22.87
C ASP A 292 5.99 -5.42 21.39
N ASN A 293 4.95 -6.02 20.82
CA ASN A 293 4.99 -6.48 19.43
C ASN A 293 4.89 -5.29 18.45
N GLN A 294 4.15 -4.25 18.82
CA GLN A 294 4.10 -2.99 18.06
C GLN A 294 5.44 -2.27 18.05
N ASN A 295 6.12 -2.16 19.19
CA ASN A 295 7.48 -1.59 19.28
C ASN A 295 8.42 -2.30 18.31
N PHE A 296 8.32 -3.62 18.23
CA PHE A 296 9.17 -4.42 17.37
C PHE A 296 8.79 -4.34 15.88
N PHE A 297 7.49 -4.38 15.58
CA PHE A 297 6.97 -4.35 14.21
C PHE A 297 7.15 -2.99 13.54
N SER A 298 6.94 -1.89 14.26
CA SER A 298 7.07 -0.51 13.75
C SER A 298 8.54 -0.12 13.56
N ALA A 299 9.41 -0.48 14.52
CA ALA A 299 10.84 -0.22 14.42
C ALA A 299 11.48 -0.94 13.23
N ALA A 300 11.08 -2.18 12.95
CA ALA A 300 11.56 -2.92 11.77
C ALA A 300 11.17 -2.24 10.46
N ALA A 301 10.01 -1.58 10.43
CA ALA A 301 9.51 -0.86 9.27
C ALA A 301 10.11 0.55 9.13
N MET A 302 10.74 1.08 10.19
CA MET A 302 11.04 2.52 10.31
C MET A 302 9.77 3.35 10.14
N GLU A 303 8.68 2.91 10.78
CA GLU A 303 7.36 3.54 10.75
C GLU A 303 6.91 3.89 12.18
N TYR A 304 5.87 4.72 12.31
CA TYR A 304 5.30 5.06 13.62
C TYR A 304 4.32 3.96 14.05
N PRO A 305 4.35 3.51 15.31
CA PRO A 305 3.32 2.62 15.83
C PRO A 305 1.97 3.35 15.87
N VAL A 306 0.89 2.60 15.70
CA VAL A 306 -0.48 3.10 15.98
C VAL A 306 -0.91 2.81 17.42
N ASN A 307 -0.19 1.93 18.12
CA ASN A 307 -0.43 1.67 19.53
C ASN A 307 0.02 2.87 20.38
N VAL A 308 -0.89 3.42 21.19
CA VAL A 308 -0.66 4.64 21.98
C VAL A 308 0.38 4.49 23.11
N PHE A 309 0.70 3.26 23.50
CA PHE A 309 1.71 2.95 24.50
C PHE A 309 3.08 2.62 23.87
N SER A 310 3.12 2.41 22.57
CA SER A 310 4.36 2.02 21.88
C SER A 310 5.32 3.18 21.69
N GLU A 311 6.60 2.86 21.71
CA GLU A 311 7.67 3.83 21.52
C GLU A 311 7.92 4.07 20.02
N VAL A 312 8.05 5.34 19.67
CA VAL A 312 8.54 5.74 18.35
C VAL A 312 10.04 5.48 18.31
N THR A 313 10.52 4.87 17.24
CA THR A 313 11.96 4.61 17.07
C THR A 313 12.74 5.91 17.09
N GLU A 314 13.94 5.92 17.66
CA GLU A 314 14.78 7.12 17.81
C GLU A 314 14.96 7.91 16.49
N PHE A 315 15.08 7.21 15.36
CA PHE A 315 15.18 7.82 14.02
C PHE A 315 13.99 8.70 13.61
N LEU A 316 12.82 8.43 14.19
CA LEU A 316 11.57 9.11 13.90
C LEU A 316 11.13 10.04 15.04
N ASN A 317 11.93 10.14 16.10
CA ASN A 317 11.62 11.00 17.23
C ASN A 317 11.94 12.47 16.94
N ASP A 318 11.55 13.36 17.87
CA ASP A 318 11.82 14.80 17.87
C ASP A 318 11.36 15.52 16.59
N ALA A 319 12.29 15.82 15.68
CA ALA A 319 12.04 16.63 14.49
C ALA A 319 11.08 15.97 13.50
N TYR A 320 10.91 14.65 13.58
CA TYR A 320 10.08 13.87 12.67
C TYR A 320 8.72 13.48 13.27
N ASN A 321 8.50 13.68 14.57
CA ASN A 321 7.21 13.44 15.20
C ASN A 321 6.26 14.64 15.00
N VAL A 322 5.76 14.78 13.77
CA VAL A 322 4.85 15.86 13.38
C VAL A 322 3.38 15.48 13.62
N ALA A 323 2.53 16.49 13.80
CA ALA A 323 1.11 16.28 14.01
C ALA A 323 0.43 15.75 12.74
N GLN A 324 -0.53 14.84 12.89
CA GLN A 324 -1.41 14.40 11.80
C GLN A 324 -2.55 15.39 11.51
N GLY A 325 -2.88 16.24 12.48
CA GLY A 325 -4.08 17.07 12.45
C GLY A 325 -5.37 16.24 12.64
N ASN A 326 -6.51 16.88 12.41
CA ASN A 326 -7.84 16.28 12.57
C ASN A 326 -8.28 15.50 11.31
N ILE A 327 -7.46 14.55 10.85
CA ILE A 327 -7.74 13.71 9.68
C ILE A 327 -7.57 12.26 10.10
N SER A 328 -8.66 11.48 10.12
CA SER A 328 -8.57 10.04 10.36
C SER A 328 -8.18 9.28 9.08
N ALA A 329 -7.72 8.04 9.23
CA ALA A 329 -7.49 7.16 8.09
C ALA A 329 -8.77 6.96 7.25
N GLU A 330 -9.94 6.86 7.88
CA GLU A 330 -11.23 6.74 7.18
C GLU A 330 -11.59 8.02 6.40
N MET A 331 -11.30 9.21 6.95
CA MET A 331 -11.48 10.48 6.21
C MET A 331 -10.61 10.50 4.95
N THR A 332 -9.37 10.01 5.04
CA THR A 332 -8.49 9.80 3.88
C THR A 332 -9.04 8.75 2.93
N GLU A 333 -9.53 7.60 3.42
CA GLU A 333 -10.10 6.52 2.59
C GLU A 333 -11.22 7.04 1.68
N ASN A 334 -12.12 7.85 2.26
CA ASN A 334 -13.26 8.46 1.56
C ASN A 334 -12.85 9.37 0.39
N GLN A 335 -11.59 9.79 0.30
CA GLN A 335 -11.07 10.67 -0.76
C GLN A 335 -10.15 9.94 -1.75
N LEU A 336 -9.86 8.65 -1.58
CA LEU A 336 -8.89 7.93 -2.40
C LEU A 336 -9.26 7.86 -3.89
N ASP A 337 -10.54 7.61 -4.19
CA ASP A 337 -11.01 7.58 -5.59
C ASP A 337 -10.91 8.98 -6.22
N THR A 338 -11.32 10.02 -5.49
CA THR A 338 -11.21 11.43 -5.92
C THR A 338 -9.75 11.83 -6.16
N ALA A 339 -8.86 11.50 -5.22
CA ALA A 339 -7.43 11.78 -5.30
C ALA A 339 -6.79 11.11 -6.53
N ARG A 340 -7.11 9.83 -6.76
CA ARG A 340 -6.58 9.10 -7.91
C ARG A 340 -7.04 9.69 -9.23
N GLU A 341 -8.33 10.00 -9.37
CA GLU A 341 -8.86 10.61 -10.58
C GLU A 341 -8.27 12.01 -10.81
N LEU A 342 -8.13 12.79 -9.74
CA LEU A 342 -7.49 14.10 -9.78
C LEU A 342 -6.04 14.01 -10.28
N ILE A 343 -5.24 13.08 -9.74
CA ILE A 343 -3.86 12.85 -10.19
C ILE A 343 -3.82 12.52 -11.68
N ARG A 344 -4.67 11.61 -12.16
CA ARG A 344 -4.73 11.21 -13.57
C ARG A 344 -5.11 12.37 -14.48
N ARG A 345 -6.12 13.15 -14.08
CA ARG A 345 -6.57 14.34 -14.81
C ARG A 345 -5.47 15.40 -14.92
N VAL A 346 -4.75 15.66 -13.83
CA VAL A 346 -3.70 16.69 -13.80
C VAL A 346 -2.43 16.23 -14.52
N TRP A 347 -2.03 14.96 -14.36
CA TRP A 347 -0.76 14.45 -14.88
C TRP A 347 -0.86 13.73 -16.23
N GLY A 348 -2.07 13.47 -16.73
CA GLY A 348 -2.29 12.79 -18.01
C GLY A 348 -1.88 11.32 -17.99
N LEU A 349 -2.20 10.62 -16.90
CA LEU A 349 -1.87 9.21 -16.65
C LEU A 349 -3.02 8.24 -16.96
#